data_AF-A0AAW9IQ98-F1
#
_entry.id   AF-A0AAW9IQ98-F1
#
_cell.length_a   1.000
_cell.length_b   1.000
_cell.length_c   1.000
_cell.angle_alpha   90.00
_cell.angle_beta   90.00
_cell.angle_gamma   90.00
#
_symmetry.space_group_name_H-M   'P 1'
#
loop_
_entity.id
_entity.type
_entity.pdbx_description
1 polymer ?
#
loop_
_entity_poly.entity_id
_entity_poly.type
_entity_poly.pdbx_seq_one_letter_code
_entity_poly.pdbx_strand_id
1 'polypeptide(L)'
;LLFAGIITKSIKDKGYKEKQLSPMILKSSLIAVIGLAFVYGGLTYIGAQTVNLAPSDIGKTALLILISKNVLGSIGPVIIGVAMGLACLTTSIGLLTAGATFFEKVSKGKLPYKFNAIVLAIISLGIA
;
A
#
# COMPACT_ATOMS: atom_id res chain seq x y z
N LEU A 1 -12.62 2.01 -2.05
CA LEU A 1 -13.65 2.00 -3.12
C LEU A 1 -13.17 2.64 -4.43
N LEU A 2 -12.59 3.84 -4.41
CA LEU A 2 -12.08 4.51 -5.63
C LEU A 2 -11.06 3.66 -6.42
N PHE A 3 -10.12 3.06 -5.71
CA PHE A 3 -9.14 2.11 -6.29
C PHE A 3 -9.80 0.94 -7.03
N ALA A 4 -10.85 0.34 -6.46
CA ALA A 4 -11.55 -0.77 -7.09
C ALA A 4 -12.20 -0.35 -8.41
N GLY A 5 -12.82 0.85 -8.46
CA GLY A 5 -13.41 1.39 -9.68
C GLY A 5 -12.39 1.60 -10.82
N ILE A 6 -11.16 1.98 -10.47
CA ILE A 6 -10.09 2.20 -11.45
C ILE A 6 -9.46 0.90 -11.92
N ILE A 7 -9.26 -0.07 -11.03
CA ILE A 7 -8.80 -1.42 -11.41
C ILE A 7 -9.79 -2.04 -12.41
N THR A 8 -11.10 -1.95 -12.12
CA THR A 8 -12.15 -2.42 -13.03
C THR A 8 -12.10 -1.71 -14.38
N LYS A 9 -11.90 -0.37 -14.38
CA LYS A 9 -11.77 0.42 -15.62
C LYS A 9 -10.53 0.03 -16.42
N SER A 10 -9.37 -0.12 -15.78
CA SER A 10 -8.10 -0.52 -16.42
C SER A 10 -8.15 -1.93 -17.00
N ILE A 11 -8.86 -2.87 -16.36
CA ILE A 11 -9.04 -4.23 -16.91
C ILE A 11 -10.03 -4.23 -18.08
N LYS A 12 -11.06 -3.36 -18.03
CA LYS A 12 -12.01 -3.18 -19.13
C LYS A 12 -11.33 -2.52 -20.35
N ASP A 13 -10.44 -1.56 -20.11
CA ASP A 13 -9.62 -0.89 -21.12
C ASP A 13 -8.66 -1.85 -21.84
N LYS A 14 -8.14 -2.86 -21.11
CA LYS A 14 -7.39 -3.99 -21.67
C LYS A 14 -8.21 -4.97 -22.54
N GLY A 15 -9.50 -4.70 -22.78
CA GLY A 15 -10.34 -5.47 -23.71
C GLY A 15 -11.09 -6.66 -23.09
N TYR A 16 -11.08 -6.82 -21.77
CA TYR A 16 -11.82 -7.90 -21.10
C TYR A 16 -13.32 -7.59 -20.99
N LYS A 17 -14.17 -8.53 -21.46
CA LYS A 17 -15.64 -8.44 -21.38
C LYS A 17 -16.11 -8.53 -19.92
N GLU A 18 -17.17 -7.81 -19.55
CA GLU A 18 -17.69 -7.71 -18.16
C GLU A 18 -17.93 -9.08 -17.50
N LYS A 19 -18.34 -10.09 -18.27
CA LYS A 19 -18.61 -11.45 -17.78
C LYS A 19 -17.36 -12.22 -17.34
N GLN A 20 -16.18 -11.85 -17.85
CA GLN A 20 -14.87 -12.46 -17.53
C GLN A 20 -14.07 -11.61 -16.53
N LEU A 21 -14.48 -10.36 -16.32
CA LEU A 21 -13.76 -9.38 -15.53
C LEU A 21 -13.82 -9.70 -14.02
N SER A 22 -15.01 -10.02 -13.52
CA SER A 22 -15.24 -10.41 -12.11
C SER A 22 -14.43 -11.64 -11.66
N PRO A 23 -14.47 -12.80 -12.37
CA PRO A 23 -13.68 -13.96 -11.94
C PRO A 23 -12.17 -13.73 -12.07
N MET A 24 -11.70 -12.93 -13.04
CA MET A 24 -10.28 -12.60 -13.19
C MET A 24 -9.75 -11.77 -12.02
N ILE A 25 -10.52 -10.74 -11.60
CA ILE A 25 -10.18 -9.91 -10.44
C ILE A 25 -10.19 -10.75 -9.18
N LEU A 26 -11.18 -11.61 -8.98
CA LEU A 26 -11.25 -12.49 -7.82
C LEU A 26 -10.05 -13.44 -7.73
N LYS A 27 -9.67 -14.10 -8.84
CA LYS A 27 -8.49 -14.97 -8.86
C LYS A 27 -7.19 -14.21 -8.56
N SER A 28 -7.03 -13.01 -9.13
CA SER A 28 -5.85 -12.17 -8.92
C SER A 28 -5.79 -11.60 -7.49
N SER A 29 -6.95 -11.28 -6.91
CA SER A 29 -7.03 -10.81 -5.52
C SER A 29 -6.78 -11.95 -4.54
N LEU A 30 -7.25 -13.16 -4.83
CA LEU A 30 -7.05 -14.33 -3.98
C LEU A 30 -5.56 -14.67 -3.83
N ILE A 31 -4.80 -14.67 -4.92
CA ILE A 31 -3.35 -14.93 -4.86
C ILE A 31 -2.62 -13.84 -4.07
N ALA A 32 -3.02 -12.58 -4.23
CA ALA A 32 -2.46 -11.46 -3.46
C ALA A 32 -2.76 -11.58 -1.97
N VAL A 33 -4.01 -11.94 -1.59
CA VAL A 33 -4.42 -12.14 -0.19
C VAL A 33 -3.64 -13.28 0.46
N ILE A 34 -3.46 -14.40 -0.24
CA ILE A 34 -2.69 -15.53 0.29
C ILE A 34 -1.23 -15.13 0.53
N GLY A 35 -0.61 -14.42 -0.42
CA GLY A 35 0.76 -13.91 -0.27
C GLY A 35 0.90 -12.94 0.91
N LEU A 36 -0.03 -11.97 1.04
CA LEU A 36 -0.05 -11.05 2.17
C LEU A 36 -0.27 -11.80 3.49
N ALA A 37 -1.21 -12.73 3.55
CA ALA A 37 -1.51 -13.50 4.76
C ALA A 37 -0.28 -14.28 5.26
N PHE A 38 0.49 -14.88 4.34
CA PHE A 38 1.72 -15.58 4.68
C PHE A 38 2.79 -14.63 5.25
N VAL A 39 3.03 -13.50 4.57
CA VAL A 39 4.03 -12.51 5.00
C VAL A 39 3.65 -11.84 6.32
N TYR A 40 2.42 -11.33 6.44
CA TYR A 40 1.95 -10.69 7.67
C TYR A 40 1.80 -11.70 8.82
N GLY A 41 1.44 -12.95 8.53
CA GLY A 41 1.43 -14.03 9.52
C GLY A 41 2.83 -14.29 10.08
N GLY A 42 3.83 -14.44 9.21
CA GLY A 42 5.23 -14.60 9.61
C GLY A 42 5.76 -13.39 10.40
N LEU A 43 5.47 -12.17 9.96
CA LEU A 43 5.81 -10.94 10.69
C LEU A 43 5.15 -10.90 12.07
N THR A 44 3.88 -11.30 12.17
CA THR A 44 3.14 -11.33 13.44
C THR A 44 3.74 -12.34 14.40
N TYR A 45 4.15 -13.51 13.90
CA TYR A 45 4.82 -14.53 14.70
C TYR A 45 6.17 -14.05 15.25
N ILE A 46 7.00 -13.44 14.38
CA ILE A 46 8.30 -12.88 14.80
C ILE A 46 8.10 -11.70 15.76
N GLY A 47 7.08 -10.88 15.52
CA GLY A 47 6.67 -9.79 16.41
C GLY A 47 6.27 -10.30 17.80
N ALA A 48 5.45 -11.35 17.88
CA ALA A 48 5.04 -11.95 19.15
C ALA A 48 6.22 -12.54 19.97
N GLN A 49 7.28 -12.97 19.31
CA GLN A 49 8.48 -13.46 19.98
C GLN A 49 9.41 -12.32 20.44
N THR A 50 9.48 -11.23 19.66
CA THR A 50 10.31 -10.06 20.01
C THR A 50 9.71 -9.17 21.08
N VAL A 51 8.38 -9.10 21.22
CA VAL A 51 7.73 -8.34 22.32
C VAL A 51 8.08 -8.88 23.72
N ASN A 52 8.53 -10.13 23.85
CA ASN A 52 9.01 -10.67 25.15
C ASN A 52 10.40 -10.14 25.54
N LEU A 53 11.19 -9.62 24.59
CA LEU A 53 12.54 -9.07 24.82
C LEU A 53 12.58 -7.54 24.79
N ALA A 54 11.48 -6.90 24.41
CA ALA A 54 11.46 -5.47 24.09
C ALA A 54 10.53 -4.73 25.07
N PRO A 55 10.98 -3.62 25.70
CA PRO A 55 10.16 -2.87 26.65
C PRO A 55 8.86 -2.39 25.99
N SER A 56 7.80 -2.28 26.77
CA SER A 56 6.37 -2.21 26.41
C SER A 56 5.93 -1.06 25.47
N ASP A 57 6.84 -0.27 24.91
CA ASP A 57 6.55 1.03 24.29
C ASP A 57 7.32 1.24 22.95
N ILE A 58 7.48 0.18 22.16
CA ILE A 58 8.18 0.29 20.86
C ILE A 58 7.16 0.50 19.74
N GLY A 59 7.29 1.60 19.01
CA GLY A 59 6.52 1.85 17.80
C GLY A 59 6.69 0.73 16.76
N LYS A 60 5.63 0.42 16.00
CA LYS A 60 5.60 -0.68 15.01
C LYS A 60 6.80 -0.64 14.03
N THR A 61 7.24 0.56 13.65
CA THR A 61 8.39 0.78 12.78
C THR A 61 9.71 0.40 13.46
N ALA A 62 9.90 0.79 14.73
CA ALA A 62 11.11 0.49 15.48
C ALA A 62 11.21 -1.02 15.82
N LEU A 63 10.08 -1.69 16.03
CA LEU A 63 10.03 -3.14 16.19
C LEU A 63 10.44 -3.87 14.89
N LEU A 64 9.96 -3.42 13.73
CA LEU A 64 10.38 -3.97 12.43
C LEU A 64 11.87 -3.79 12.14
N ILE A 65 12.41 -2.63 12.49
CA ILE A 65 13.84 -2.34 12.35
C ILE A 65 14.67 -3.26 13.24
N LEU A 66 14.24 -3.49 14.49
CA LEU A 66 14.91 -4.40 15.42
C LEU A 66 14.85 -5.85 14.94
N ILE A 67 13.71 -6.31 14.44
CA ILE A 67 13.55 -7.64 13.82
C ILE A 67 14.47 -7.78 12.60
N SER A 68 14.47 -6.78 11.71
CA SER A 68 15.32 -6.78 10.53
C SER A 68 16.80 -6.81 10.87
N LYS A 69 17.21 -6.09 11.93
CA LYS A 69 18.58 -6.12 12.44
C LYS A 69 18.96 -7.48 13.03
N ASN A 70 18.03 -8.18 13.68
CA ASN A 70 18.25 -9.52 14.22
C ASN A 70 18.28 -10.61 13.15
N VAL A 71 17.47 -10.49 12.09
CA VAL A 71 17.38 -11.49 11.01
C VAL A 71 18.43 -11.28 9.93
N LEU A 72 18.65 -10.03 9.50
CA LEU A 72 19.52 -9.67 8.37
C LEU A 72 20.84 -9.01 8.80
N GLY A 73 21.06 -8.81 10.10
CA GLY A 73 22.25 -8.15 10.64
C GLY A 73 22.22 -6.63 10.49
N SER A 74 23.39 -5.98 10.67
CA SER A 74 23.51 -4.51 10.70
C SER A 74 23.01 -3.80 9.42
N ILE A 75 23.03 -4.48 8.27
CA ILE A 75 22.57 -3.96 6.96
C ILE A 75 21.05 -4.06 6.77
N GLY A 76 20.38 -4.92 7.54
CA GLY A 76 18.93 -5.15 7.48
C GLY A 76 18.06 -3.89 7.49
N PRO A 77 18.22 -3.02 8.50
CA PRO A 77 17.44 -1.80 8.64
C PRO A 77 17.48 -0.90 7.40
N VAL A 78 18.63 -0.80 6.74
CA VAL A 78 18.82 0.07 5.57
C VAL A 78 18.03 -0.47 4.39
N ILE A 79 18.12 -1.78 4.12
CA ILE A 79 17.42 -2.42 3.02
C ILE A 79 15.90 -2.35 3.23
N ILE A 80 15.42 -2.62 4.44
CA ILE A 80 13.99 -2.52 4.76
C ILE A 80 13.50 -1.08 4.66
N GLY A 81 14.29 -0.10 5.12
CA GLY A 81 13.95 1.32 4.98
C GLY A 81 13.75 1.74 3.52
N VAL A 82 14.68 1.35 2.63
CA VAL A 82 14.58 1.63 1.19
C VAL A 82 13.39 0.90 0.56
N ALA A 83 13.20 -0.38 0.88
CA ALA A 83 12.08 -1.17 0.37
C ALA A 83 10.72 -0.61 0.81
N MET A 84 10.58 -0.22 2.08
CA MET A 84 9.38 0.45 2.59
C MET A 84 9.18 1.81 1.92
N GLY A 85 10.24 2.59 1.72
CA GLY A 85 10.16 3.86 0.99
C GLY A 85 9.59 3.69 -0.41
N LEU A 86 10.08 2.71 -1.17
CA LEU A 86 9.58 2.40 -2.52
C LEU A 86 8.13 1.87 -2.51
N ALA A 87 7.79 1.04 -1.53
CA ALA A 87 6.43 0.54 -1.36
C ALA A 87 5.44 1.68 -1.08
N CYS A 88 5.75 2.54 -0.11
CA CYS A 88 4.94 3.72 0.23
C CYS A 88 4.82 4.68 -0.95
N LEU A 89 5.90 4.91 -1.69
CA LEU A 89 5.88 5.74 -2.89
C LEU A 89 4.88 5.21 -3.92
N THR A 90 4.93 3.91 -4.22
CA THR A 90 4.02 3.29 -5.19
C THR A 90 2.55 3.34 -4.73
N THR A 91 2.28 3.09 -3.45
CA THR A 91 0.93 3.20 -2.87
C THR A 91 0.39 4.63 -2.96
N SER A 92 1.21 5.63 -2.60
CA SER A 92 0.85 7.04 -2.72
C SER A 92 0.57 7.42 -4.18
N ILE A 93 1.44 7.03 -5.12
CA ILE A 93 1.21 7.27 -6.56
C ILE A 93 -0.13 6.66 -7.02
N GLY A 94 -0.43 5.44 -6.60
CA GLY A 94 -1.69 4.78 -6.89
C GLY A 94 -2.91 5.51 -6.32
N LEU A 95 -2.82 5.99 -5.06
CA LEU A 95 -3.94 6.64 -4.37
C LEU A 95 -4.19 8.04 -4.92
N LEU A 96 -3.11 8.79 -5.19
CA LEU A 96 -3.18 10.08 -5.87
C LEU A 96 -3.82 9.91 -7.25
N THR A 97 -3.43 8.86 -7.97
CA THR A 97 -4.03 8.56 -9.27
C THR A 97 -5.49 8.22 -9.18
N ALA A 98 -5.86 7.45 -8.16
CA ALA A 98 -7.23 7.08 -7.93
C ALA A 98 -8.12 8.25 -7.53
N GLY A 99 -7.65 9.07 -6.59
CA GLY A 99 -8.36 10.25 -6.11
C GLY A 99 -8.48 11.32 -7.19
N ALA A 100 -7.44 11.56 -7.97
CA ALA A 100 -7.46 12.59 -8.98
C ALA A 100 -8.30 12.20 -10.21
N THR A 101 -8.31 10.93 -10.62
CA THR A 101 -9.27 10.43 -11.63
C THR A 101 -10.71 10.53 -11.15
N PHE A 102 -10.97 10.25 -9.87
CA PHE A 102 -12.31 10.41 -9.29
C PHE A 102 -12.75 11.88 -9.30
N PHE A 103 -11.86 12.78 -8.89
CA PHE A 103 -12.14 14.20 -8.82
C PHE A 103 -12.30 14.85 -10.20
N GLU A 104 -11.50 14.42 -11.19
CA GLU A 104 -11.66 14.84 -12.58
C GLU A 104 -13.04 14.43 -13.14
N LYS A 105 -13.46 13.20 -12.86
CA LYS A 105 -14.76 12.66 -13.28
C LYS A 105 -15.93 13.36 -12.60
N VAL A 106 -15.80 13.70 -11.31
CA VAL A 106 -16.81 14.45 -10.54
C VAL A 106 -16.86 15.93 -10.95
N SER A 107 -15.70 16.54 -11.22
CA SER A 107 -15.57 17.95 -11.56
C SER A 107 -15.80 18.25 -13.06
N LYS A 108 -16.20 17.25 -13.86
CA LYS A 108 -16.41 17.36 -15.32
C LYS A 108 -15.23 18.05 -16.05
N GLY A 109 -14.00 17.73 -15.65
CA GLY A 109 -12.78 18.26 -16.28
C GLY A 109 -12.35 19.67 -15.87
N LYS A 110 -12.94 20.30 -14.82
CA LYS A 110 -12.55 21.66 -14.40
C LYS A 110 -11.43 21.76 -13.38
N LEU A 111 -11.14 20.71 -12.58
CA LEU A 111 -10.06 20.76 -11.58
C LEU A 111 -8.87 19.87 -11.95
N PRO A 112 -7.65 20.44 -12.04
CA PRO A 112 -6.47 19.71 -12.48
C PRO A 112 -6.02 18.70 -11.42
N TYR A 113 -5.76 17.48 -11.89
CA TYR A 113 -5.23 16.32 -11.17
C TYR A 113 -4.09 16.65 -10.18
N LYS A 114 -3.22 17.58 -10.59
CA LYS A 114 -2.05 18.02 -9.82
C LYS A 114 -2.42 18.76 -8.53
N PHE A 115 -3.52 19.54 -8.53
CA PHE A 115 -3.91 20.36 -7.39
C PHE A 115 -4.47 19.50 -6.26
N ASN A 116 -5.32 18.52 -6.58
CA ASN A 116 -5.91 17.64 -5.58
C ASN A 116 -4.85 16.69 -4.96
N ALA A 117 -3.88 16.26 -5.78
CA ALA A 117 -2.73 15.47 -5.32
C ALA A 117 -1.84 16.25 -4.34
N ILE A 118 -1.55 17.53 -4.65
CA ILE A 118 -0.78 18.43 -3.78
C ILE A 118 -1.52 18.73 -2.48
N VAL A 119 -2.82 19.02 -2.54
CA VAL A 119 -3.63 19.32 -1.34
C VAL A 119 -3.68 18.12 -0.41
N LEU A 120 -3.90 16.92 -0.92
CA LEU A 120 -3.94 15.70 -0.09
C LEU A 120 -2.59 15.38 0.56
N ALA A 121 -1.50 15.58 -0.18
CA ALA A 121 -0.14 15.38 0.33
C ALA A 121 0.20 16.37 1.44
N ILE A 122 -0.15 17.66 1.27
CA ILE A 122 0.07 18.70 2.28
C ILE A 122 -0.76 18.43 3.54
N ILE A 123 -2.04 18.05 3.39
CA ILE A 123 -2.90 17.71 4.53
C ILE A 123 -2.35 16.50 5.30
N SER A 124 -1.88 15.46 4.60
CA SER A 124 -1.29 14.28 5.25
C SER A 124 0.01 14.60 5.97
N LEU A 125 0.83 15.50 5.42
CA LEU A 125 2.07 15.95 6.06
C LEU A 125 1.81 16.88 7.26
N GLY A 126 0.69 17.60 7.27
CA GLY A 126 0.27 18.45 8.39
C GLY A 126 -0.44 17.71 9.53
N ILE A 127 -0.90 16.47 9.29
CA ILE A 127 -1.58 15.61 10.28
C ILE A 127 -0.66 14.52 10.85
N ALA A 128 0.39 14.13 10.11
CA ALA A 128 1.43 13.21 10.56
C ALA A 128 2.43 13.89 11.51
#